data_AF-A0A2G6E4T7-F1
#
_entry.id   AF-A0A2G6E4T7-F1
#
_cell.length_a   1.000
_cell.length_b   1.000
_cell.length_c   1.000
_cell.angle_alpha   90.00
_cell.angle_beta   90.00
_cell.angle_gamma   90.00
#
_symmetry.space_group_name_H-M   'P 1'
#
loop_
_entity.id
_entity.type
_entity.pdbx_description
1 polymer ?
#
loop_
_entity_poly.entity_id
_entity_poly.type
_entity_poly.pdbx_seq_one_letter_code
_entity_poly.pdbx_strand_id
1 'polypeptide(L)'
;MKDELLNRIIAVAYNDASIIEKFKIYRLAKKNKEVKQTLDEYKNAASETRNISPDNCPDKIIENIKVRTNYRPLNRDSLSDDLFSFVFGRPKFVSGLVVLFLAALISTLFLSRKDIHKQYTQKEIQIADKEVRHSLNIVANILKETSKTVEEDVLAKRVSAPIHKSINFVNNYLQGENTNGKVN
;
A
#
# COMPACT_ATOMS: atom_id res chain seq x y z
N MET A 1 8.23 -8.97 -13.85
CA MET A 1 6.76 -9.07 -13.72
C MET A 1 6.08 -8.28 -14.84
N LYS A 2 4.92 -8.69 -15.37
CA LYS A 2 4.15 -7.84 -16.32
C LYS A 2 3.41 -6.74 -15.55
N ASP A 3 3.37 -5.51 -16.07
CA ASP A 3 2.78 -4.34 -15.39
C ASP A 3 1.30 -4.55 -14.99
N GLU A 4 0.54 -5.28 -15.81
CA GLU A 4 -0.86 -5.62 -15.51
C GLU A 4 -1.00 -6.51 -14.26
N LEU A 5 -0.05 -7.43 -14.03
CA LEU A 5 -0.07 -8.30 -12.86
C LEU A 5 0.26 -7.51 -11.58
N LEU A 6 1.21 -6.57 -11.68
CA LEU A 6 1.57 -5.68 -10.58
C LEU A 6 0.36 -4.83 -10.14
N ASN A 7 -0.34 -4.22 -11.09
CA ASN A 7 -1.55 -3.44 -10.79
C ASN A 7 -2.63 -4.26 -10.08
N ARG A 8 -2.83 -5.52 -10.49
CA ARG A 8 -3.76 -6.44 -9.82
C ARG A 8 -3.31 -6.78 -8.40
N ILE A 9 -2.00 -6.95 -8.18
CA ILE A 9 -1.45 -7.19 -6.83
C ILE A 9 -1.69 -5.98 -5.92
N ILE A 10 -1.42 -4.76 -6.42
CA ILE A 10 -1.65 -3.51 -5.68
C ILE A 10 -3.13 -3.35 -5.33
N ALA A 11 -4.03 -3.55 -6.30
CA ALA A 11 -5.47 -3.49 -6.07
C ALA A 11 -5.95 -4.50 -5.02
N VAL A 12 -5.34 -5.69 -4.97
CA VAL A 12 -5.63 -6.68 -3.92
C VAL A 12 -5.09 -6.24 -2.56
N ALA A 13 -3.91 -5.64 -2.50
CA ALA A 13 -3.29 -5.17 -1.26
C ALA A 13 -4.09 -4.02 -0.61
N TYR A 14 -4.56 -3.06 -1.41
CA TYR A 14 -5.40 -1.92 -0.96
C TYR A 14 -6.89 -2.27 -0.81
N ASN A 15 -7.26 -3.55 -0.99
CA ASN A 15 -8.61 -4.07 -0.86
C ASN A 15 -9.62 -3.59 -1.93
N ASP A 16 -9.16 -2.91 -2.98
CA ASP A 16 -9.96 -2.37 -4.10
C ASP A 16 -10.30 -3.40 -5.19
N ALA A 17 -9.62 -4.56 -5.19
CA ALA A 17 -9.89 -5.62 -6.17
C ALA A 17 -11.19 -6.41 -5.88
N SER A 18 -11.75 -7.00 -6.94
CA SER A 18 -12.89 -7.92 -6.85
C SER A 18 -12.53 -9.20 -6.06
N ILE A 19 -13.53 -9.87 -5.47
CA ILE A 19 -13.32 -11.09 -4.66
C ILE A 19 -12.65 -12.20 -5.49
N ILE A 20 -13.05 -12.32 -6.76
CA ILE A 20 -12.50 -13.30 -7.71
C ILE A 20 -11.03 -13.01 -7.98
N GLU A 21 -10.64 -11.75 -8.14
CA GLU A 21 -9.24 -11.36 -8.35
C GLU A 21 -8.40 -11.58 -7.11
N LYS A 22 -8.92 -11.26 -5.91
CA LYS A 22 -8.26 -11.58 -4.65
C LYS A 22 -7.91 -13.07 -4.58
N PHE A 23 -8.87 -13.94 -4.88
CA PHE A 23 -8.62 -15.39 -4.90
C PHE A 23 -7.56 -15.80 -5.93
N LYS A 24 -7.62 -15.26 -7.16
CA LYS A 24 -6.62 -15.53 -8.20
C LYS A 24 -5.21 -15.14 -7.74
N ILE A 25 -5.05 -13.93 -7.21
CA ILE A 25 -3.76 -13.40 -6.74
C ILE A 25 -3.24 -14.21 -5.54
N TYR A 26 -4.08 -14.57 -4.57
CA TYR A 26 -3.65 -15.42 -3.45
C TYR A 26 -3.20 -16.81 -3.91
N ARG A 27 -3.90 -17.42 -4.88
CA ARG A 27 -3.49 -18.69 -5.47
C ARG A 27 -2.17 -18.58 -6.23
N LEU A 28 -1.94 -17.46 -6.93
CA LEU A 28 -0.69 -17.14 -7.60
C LEU A 28 0.46 -16.92 -6.61
N ALA A 29 0.24 -16.15 -5.54
CA ALA A 29 1.20 -15.91 -4.47
C ALA A 29 1.63 -17.21 -3.76
N LYS A 30 0.73 -18.20 -3.64
CA LYS A 30 1.08 -19.51 -3.09
C LYS A 30 2.09 -20.28 -3.96
N LYS A 31 2.10 -20.02 -5.28
CA LYS A 31 2.95 -20.71 -6.25
C LYS A 31 4.20 -19.93 -6.62
N ASN A 32 4.14 -18.59 -6.60
CA ASN A 32 5.22 -17.70 -6.98
C ASN A 32 5.63 -16.82 -5.79
N LYS A 33 6.88 -17.01 -5.34
CA LYS A 33 7.47 -16.28 -4.21
C LYS A 33 7.60 -14.78 -4.48
N GLU A 34 7.89 -14.37 -5.72
CA GLU A 34 7.98 -12.96 -6.12
C GLU A 34 6.63 -12.25 -5.95
N VAL A 35 5.55 -12.86 -6.45
CA VAL A 35 4.18 -12.32 -6.31
C VAL A 35 3.76 -12.22 -4.84
N LYS A 36 4.14 -13.21 -4.02
CA LYS A 36 3.87 -13.18 -2.58
C LYS A 36 4.59 -12.01 -1.91
N GLN A 37 5.88 -11.86 -2.17
CA GLN A 37 6.68 -10.80 -1.57
C GLN A 37 6.12 -9.42 -1.92
N THR A 38 5.84 -9.17 -3.20
CA THR A 38 5.25 -7.90 -3.65
C THR A 38 3.88 -7.66 -3.00
N LEU A 39 3.03 -8.68 -2.90
CA LEU A 39 1.73 -8.56 -2.24
C LEU A 39 1.86 -8.19 -0.76
N ASP A 40 2.79 -8.83 -0.05
CA ASP A 40 3.02 -8.58 1.37
C ASP A 40 3.60 -7.17 1.61
N GLU A 41 4.53 -6.72 0.77
CA GLU A 41 5.09 -5.35 0.80
C GLU A 41 3.99 -4.29 0.66
N TYR A 42 3.14 -4.39 -0.36
CA TYR A 42 2.05 -3.43 -0.55
C TYR A 42 0.97 -3.52 0.53
N LYS A 43 0.71 -4.70 1.08
CA LYS A 43 -0.22 -4.85 2.21
C LYS A 43 0.29 -4.15 3.46
N ASN A 44 1.58 -4.25 3.74
CA ASN A 44 2.20 -3.56 4.86
C ASN A 44 2.08 -2.04 4.68
N ALA A 45 2.43 -1.52 3.50
CA ALA A 45 2.26 -0.10 3.17
C ALA A 45 0.80 0.38 3.30
N ALA A 46 -0.17 -0.42 2.82
CA ALA A 46 -1.59 -0.13 2.98
C ALA A 46 -2.04 -0.14 4.46
N SER A 47 -1.47 -0.99 5.29
CA SER A 47 -1.77 -1.03 6.73
C SER A 47 -1.20 0.16 7.49
N GLU A 48 0.01 0.60 7.14
CA GLU A 48 0.67 1.77 7.74
C GLU A 48 -0.09 3.05 7.38
N THR A 49 -0.44 3.21 6.10
CA THR A 49 -1.23 4.36 5.64
C THR A 49 -2.62 4.43 6.27
N ARG A 50 -3.26 3.27 6.49
CA ARG A 50 -4.58 3.21 7.15
C ARG A 50 -4.53 3.58 8.64
N ASN A 51 -3.37 3.50 9.28
CA ASN A 51 -3.16 3.87 10.68
C ASN A 51 -2.76 5.33 10.89
N ILE A 52 -2.66 6.12 9.82
CA ILE A 52 -2.47 7.56 9.94
C ILE A 52 -3.75 8.13 10.56
N SER A 53 -3.61 8.73 11.74
CA SER A 53 -4.75 9.32 12.45
C SER A 53 -5.38 10.40 11.58
N PRO A 54 -6.68 10.31 11.26
CA PRO A 54 -7.35 11.37 10.52
C PRO A 54 -7.33 12.62 11.37
N ASP A 55 -6.72 13.68 10.85
CA ASP A 55 -6.78 14.99 11.48
C ASP A 55 -8.24 15.44 11.52
N ASN A 56 -8.68 15.97 12.66
CA ASN A 56 -10.09 16.34 12.83
C ASN A 56 -10.47 17.44 11.83
N CYS A 57 -11.47 17.15 11.00
CA CYS A 57 -12.00 18.13 10.07
C CYS A 57 -12.59 19.31 10.87
N PRO A 58 -12.26 20.58 10.53
CA PRO A 58 -12.79 21.74 11.26
C PRO A 58 -14.32 21.75 11.29
N ASP A 59 -14.90 21.96 12.47
CA ASP A 59 -16.35 21.91 12.70
C ASP A 59 -17.16 22.83 11.76
N LYS A 60 -16.57 23.95 11.33
CA LYS A 60 -17.16 24.88 10.35
C LYS A 60 -17.52 24.22 9.01
N ILE A 61 -16.78 23.18 8.59
CA ILE A 61 -17.05 22.47 7.33
C ILE A 61 -18.23 21.51 7.53
N ILE A 62 -18.30 20.84 8.68
CA ILE A 62 -19.39 19.92 9.04
C ILE A 62 -20.72 20.68 9.19
N GLU A 63 -20.71 21.84 9.82
CA GLU A 63 -21.90 22.70 9.95
C GLU A 63 -22.41 23.18 8.59
N ASN A 64 -21.52 23.61 7.69
CA ASN A 64 -21.90 24.04 6.35
C ASN A 64 -22.54 22.91 5.52
N ILE A 65 -22.13 21.66 5.74
CA ILE A 65 -22.71 20.48 5.07
C ILE A 65 -24.06 20.12 5.68
N LYS A 66 -24.21 20.15 7.02
CA LYS A 66 -25.50 19.89 7.71
C LYS A 66 -26.58 20.88 7.26
N VAL A 67 -26.24 22.17 7.17
CA VAL A 67 -27.17 23.22 6.72
C VAL A 67 -27.59 23.03 5.26
N ARG A 68 -26.69 22.53 4.39
CA ARG A 68 -26.99 22.28 2.97
C ARG A 68 -27.73 20.97 2.68
N THR A 69 -27.64 19.97 3.56
CA THR A 69 -28.13 18.60 3.29
C THR A 69 -29.39 18.20 4.06
N ASN A 70 -29.86 19.02 5.01
CA ASN A 70 -31.13 18.84 5.72
C ASN A 70 -31.31 17.44 6.34
N TYR A 71 -30.23 16.88 6.89
CA TYR A 71 -30.22 15.53 7.45
C TYR A 71 -30.95 15.49 8.80
N ARG A 72 -32.14 14.87 8.86
CA ARG A 72 -32.85 14.55 10.11
C ARG A 72 -32.49 13.13 10.58
N PRO A 73 -32.14 12.93 11.86
CA PRO A 73 -32.09 11.59 12.43
C PRO A 73 -33.49 10.98 12.46
N LEU A 74 -33.61 9.75 11.97
CA LEU A 74 -34.87 9.01 11.90
C LEU A 74 -35.33 8.64 13.32
N ASN A 75 -36.45 9.21 13.78
CA ASN A 75 -37.15 8.76 14.98
C ASN A 75 -37.58 7.30 14.77
N ARG A 76 -37.15 6.41 15.66
CA ARG A 76 -37.55 4.99 15.67
C ARG A 76 -38.89 4.86 16.39
N ASP A 77 -39.98 4.95 15.64
CA ASP A 77 -41.33 4.66 16.15
C ASP A 77 -41.64 3.16 16.05
N SER A 78 -42.18 2.64 17.17
CA SER A 78 -42.95 1.42 17.51
C SER A 78 -42.86 0.10 16.73
N LEU A 79 -42.38 0.07 15.48
CA LEU A 79 -42.37 -1.14 14.65
C LEU A 79 -41.31 -2.16 15.08
N SER A 80 -40.22 -1.74 15.74
CA SER A 80 -39.16 -2.66 16.17
C SER A 80 -39.56 -3.52 17.37
N ASP A 81 -40.33 -2.97 18.31
CA ASP A 81 -40.79 -3.71 19.51
C ASP A 81 -41.84 -4.77 19.15
N ASP A 82 -42.73 -4.44 18.20
CA ASP A 82 -43.77 -5.35 17.74
C ASP A 82 -43.19 -6.55 16.97
N LEU A 83 -42.17 -6.29 16.14
CA LEU A 83 -41.41 -7.32 15.45
C LEU A 83 -40.62 -8.22 16.42
N PHE A 84 -40.04 -7.65 17.47
CA PHE A 84 -39.35 -8.43 18.50
C PHE A 84 -40.30 -9.41 19.20
N SER A 85 -41.50 -8.97 19.59
CA SER A 85 -42.47 -9.85 20.26
C SER A 85 -42.94 -11.02 19.37
N PHE A 86 -43.13 -10.76 18.07
CA PHE A 86 -43.52 -11.78 17.09
C PHE A 86 -42.41 -12.79 16.83
N VAL A 87 -41.15 -12.33 16.79
CA VAL A 87 -39.95 -13.16 16.57
C VAL A 87 -39.66 -14.10 17.73
N PHE A 88 -39.96 -13.72 18.97
CA PHE A 88 -39.71 -14.58 20.14
C PHE A 88 -40.94 -15.40 20.57
N GLY A 89 -42.15 -15.07 20.12
CA GLY A 89 -43.39 -15.76 20.52
C GLY A 89 -43.70 -17.06 19.76
N ARG A 90 -43.18 -17.27 18.54
CA ARG A 90 -43.51 -18.45 17.70
C ARG A 90 -42.31 -18.96 16.87
N PRO A 91 -41.43 -19.81 17.43
CA PRO A 91 -40.12 -20.12 16.83
C PRO A 91 -40.16 -20.82 15.46
N LYS A 92 -41.27 -21.49 15.10
CA LYS A 92 -41.38 -22.25 13.85
C LYS A 92 -41.51 -21.37 12.59
N PHE A 93 -42.06 -20.16 12.71
CA PHE A 93 -42.21 -19.23 11.58
C PHE A 93 -41.01 -18.30 11.40
N VAL A 94 -40.22 -18.16 12.47
CA VAL A 94 -39.10 -17.22 12.57
C VAL A 94 -37.91 -17.69 11.75
N SER A 95 -37.63 -19.00 11.74
CA SER A 95 -36.55 -19.56 10.94
C SER A 95 -36.73 -19.28 9.44
N GLY A 96 -37.95 -19.44 8.91
CA GLY A 96 -38.27 -19.17 7.51
C GLY A 96 -38.15 -17.69 7.14
N LEU A 97 -38.62 -16.80 8.02
CA LEU A 97 -38.52 -15.35 7.85
C LEU A 97 -37.06 -14.86 7.87
N VAL A 98 -36.25 -15.37 8.79
CA VAL A 98 -34.82 -15.02 8.87
C VAL A 98 -34.06 -15.47 7.63
N VAL A 99 -34.35 -16.66 7.10
CA VAL A 99 -33.73 -17.17 5.87
C VAL A 99 -34.12 -16.33 4.66
N LEU A 100 -35.40 -15.96 4.51
CA LEU A 100 -35.86 -15.07 3.44
C LEU A 100 -35.23 -13.68 3.55
N PHE A 101 -35.09 -13.15 4.76
CA PHE A 101 -34.48 -11.85 5.00
C PHE A 101 -32.99 -11.85 4.67
N LEU A 102 -32.26 -12.91 5.05
CA LEU A 102 -30.86 -13.10 4.67
C LEU A 102 -30.70 -13.24 3.15
N ALA A 103 -31.57 -14.01 2.50
CA ALA A 103 -31.55 -14.17 1.05
C ALA A 103 -31.79 -12.82 0.34
N ALA A 104 -32.74 -12.02 0.82
CA ALA A 104 -33.01 -10.69 0.27
C ALA A 104 -31.81 -9.73 0.45
N LEU A 105 -31.17 -9.72 1.61
CA LEU A 105 -29.96 -8.93 1.87
C LEU A 105 -28.77 -9.34 1.00
N ILE A 106 -28.60 -10.64 0.76
CA ILE A 106 -27.54 -11.13 -0.14
C ILE A 106 -27.87 -10.70 -1.57
N SER A 107 -29.11 -10.85 -2.02
CA SER A 107 -29.54 -10.41 -3.36
C SER A 107 -29.31 -8.93 -3.59
N THR A 108 -29.64 -8.04 -2.63
CA THR A 108 -29.37 -6.60 -2.80
C THR A 108 -27.88 -6.29 -2.94
N LEU A 109 -27.02 -6.95 -2.17
CA LEU A 109 -25.57 -6.78 -2.27
C LEU A 109 -24.99 -7.25 -3.62
N PHE A 110 -25.60 -8.26 -4.25
CA PHE A 110 -25.19 -8.71 -5.58
C PHE A 110 -25.77 -7.84 -6.71
N LEU A 111 -27.02 -7.38 -6.61
CA LEU A 111 -27.64 -6.51 -7.63
C LEU A 111 -27.09 -5.08 -7.62
N SER A 112 -26.61 -4.58 -6.48
CA SER A 112 -26.06 -3.21 -6.36
C SER A 112 -24.58 -3.09 -6.74
N ARG A 113 -23.88 -4.18 -7.12
CA ARG A 113 -22.55 -4.08 -7.74
C ARG A 113 -22.68 -3.60 -9.18
N LYS A 114 -22.94 -2.31 -9.35
CA LYS A 114 -22.57 -1.64 -10.61
C LYS A 114 -21.07 -1.44 -10.54
N ASP A 115 -20.32 -2.11 -11.41
CA ASP A 115 -18.92 -1.79 -11.64
C ASP A 115 -18.85 -0.32 -12.06
N ILE A 116 -18.51 0.57 -11.13
CA ILE A 116 -18.26 1.98 -11.43
C ILE A 116 -16.91 2.00 -12.16
N HIS A 117 -16.92 1.71 -13.45
CA HIS A 117 -15.80 2.06 -14.32
C HIS A 117 -15.73 3.59 -14.34
N LYS A 118 -14.93 4.17 -13.45
CA LYS A 118 -14.58 5.58 -13.50
C LYS A 118 -13.88 5.82 -14.84
N GLN A 119 -14.58 6.46 -15.77
CA GLN A 119 -13.96 6.98 -16.98
C GLN A 119 -13.22 8.27 -16.59
N TYR A 120 -11.90 8.17 -16.46
CA TYR A 120 -11.06 9.34 -16.20
C TYR A 120 -11.11 10.30 -17.38
N THR A 121 -11.18 11.59 -17.08
CA THR A 121 -11.07 12.63 -18.08
C THR A 121 -9.62 12.76 -18.56
N GLN A 122 -9.42 13.24 -19.79
CA GLN A 122 -8.07 13.51 -20.32
C GLN A 122 -7.29 14.49 -19.43
N LYS A 123 -7.98 15.42 -18.75
CA LYS A 123 -7.35 16.37 -17.82
C LYS A 123 -6.82 15.66 -16.57
N GLU A 124 -7.59 14.75 -15.98
CA GLU A 124 -7.14 13.97 -14.82
C GLU A 124 -5.94 13.08 -15.19
N ILE A 125 -5.96 12.48 -16.39
CA ILE A 125 -4.83 11.67 -16.88
C ILE A 125 -3.57 12.53 -17.04
N GLN A 126 -3.69 13.74 -17.59
CA GLN A 126 -2.55 14.66 -17.76
C GLN A 126 -1.97 15.14 -16.42
N ILE A 127 -2.83 15.41 -15.44
CA ILE A 127 -2.38 15.79 -14.08
C ILE A 127 -1.62 14.64 -13.45
N ALA A 128 -2.17 13.41 -13.52
CA ALA A 128 -1.51 12.22 -13.00
C ALA A 128 -0.17 11.94 -13.70
N ASP A 129 -0.09 12.06 -15.03
CA ASP A 129 1.18 11.88 -15.78
C ASP A 129 2.24 12.89 -15.33
N LYS A 130 1.84 14.15 -15.11
CA LYS A 130 2.74 15.20 -14.62
C LYS A 130 3.28 14.89 -13.23
N GLU A 131 2.42 14.45 -12.31
CA GLU A 131 2.81 14.08 -10.93
C GLU A 131 3.74 12.86 -10.91
N VAL A 132 3.45 11.85 -11.74
CA VAL A 132 4.31 10.66 -11.90
C VAL A 132 5.68 11.06 -12.45
N ARG A 133 5.73 11.85 -13.52
CA ARG A 133 7.01 12.34 -14.08
C ARG A 133 7.83 13.12 -13.07
N HIS A 134 7.18 13.97 -12.28
CA HIS A 134 7.87 14.74 -11.24
C HIS A 134 8.47 13.83 -10.17
N SER A 135 7.69 12.85 -9.69
CA SER A 135 8.13 11.87 -8.69
C SER A 135 9.29 11.03 -9.21
N LEU A 136 9.22 10.56 -10.46
CA LEU A 136 10.30 9.80 -11.10
C LEU A 136 11.58 10.63 -11.26
N ASN A 137 11.48 11.93 -11.55
CA ASN A 137 12.63 12.81 -11.64
C ASN A 137 13.31 13.01 -10.27
N ILE A 138 12.53 13.16 -9.19
CA ILE A 138 13.08 13.22 -7.83
C ILE A 138 13.86 11.93 -7.51
N VAL A 139 13.27 10.77 -7.78
CA VAL A 139 13.95 9.47 -7.56
C VAL A 139 15.23 9.36 -8.39
N ALA A 140 15.21 9.77 -9.65
CA ALA A 140 16.37 9.76 -10.53
C ALA A 140 17.51 10.66 -9.98
N ASN A 141 17.17 11.84 -9.45
CA ASN A 141 18.15 12.75 -8.86
C ASN A 141 18.78 12.15 -7.59
N ILE A 142 17.97 11.55 -6.71
CA ILE A 142 18.45 10.88 -5.50
C ILE A 142 19.40 9.73 -5.86
N LEU A 143 19.04 8.90 -6.85
CA LEU A 143 19.89 7.78 -7.30
C LEU A 143 21.21 8.30 -7.88
N LYS A 144 21.18 9.37 -8.66
CA LYS A 144 22.38 9.99 -9.24
C LYS A 144 23.30 10.56 -8.15
N GLU A 145 22.73 11.26 -7.17
CA GLU A 145 23.48 11.81 -6.04
C GLU A 145 24.08 10.69 -5.19
N THR A 146 23.30 9.66 -4.88
CA THR A 146 23.76 8.48 -4.15
C THR A 146 24.90 7.78 -4.88
N SER A 147 24.77 7.56 -6.20
CA SER A 147 25.83 6.94 -7.01
C SER A 147 27.12 7.75 -6.94
N LYS A 148 27.03 9.07 -7.05
CA LYS A 148 28.18 9.97 -6.95
C LYS A 148 28.83 9.90 -5.57
N THR A 149 28.05 9.94 -4.50
CA THR A 149 28.56 9.81 -3.12
C THR A 149 29.23 8.46 -2.88
N VAL A 150 28.65 7.37 -3.39
CA VAL A 150 29.26 6.04 -3.29
C VAL A 150 30.60 6.00 -4.02
N GLU A 151 30.67 6.52 -5.24
CA GLU A 151 31.89 6.49 -6.04
C GLU A 151 32.99 7.39 -5.48
N GLU A 152 32.68 8.67 -5.26
CA GLU A 152 33.68 9.68 -4.92
C GLU A 152 34.05 9.68 -3.43
N ASP A 153 33.07 9.48 -2.54
CA ASP A 153 33.32 9.59 -1.10
C ASP A 153 33.53 8.24 -0.43
N VAL A 154 32.74 7.23 -0.78
CA VAL A 154 32.86 5.91 -0.16
C VAL A 154 34.00 5.13 -0.79
N LEU A 155 33.91 4.84 -2.09
CA LEU A 155 34.89 3.99 -2.78
C LEU A 155 36.25 4.67 -2.88
N ALA A 156 36.34 5.90 -3.39
CA ALA A 156 37.65 6.53 -3.56
C ALA A 156 38.29 6.93 -2.23
N LYS A 157 37.58 7.70 -1.37
CA LYS A 157 38.18 8.28 -0.15
C LYS A 157 38.19 7.34 1.06
N ARG A 158 37.10 6.59 1.32
CA ARG A 158 36.98 5.77 2.54
C ARG A 158 37.46 4.33 2.37
N VAL A 159 37.52 3.81 1.14
CA VAL A 159 37.96 2.43 0.89
C VAL A 159 39.32 2.40 0.19
N SER A 160 39.40 2.95 -1.03
CA SER A 160 40.60 2.84 -1.87
C SER A 160 41.82 3.56 -1.28
N ALA A 161 41.65 4.78 -0.76
CA ALA A 161 42.77 5.53 -0.17
C ALA A 161 43.39 4.84 1.07
N PRO A 162 42.62 4.34 2.05
CA PRO A 162 43.17 3.54 3.15
C PRO A 162 43.84 2.24 2.70
N ILE A 163 43.26 1.51 1.74
CA ILE A 163 43.86 0.29 1.20
C ILE A 163 45.22 0.62 0.57
N HIS A 164 45.29 1.65 -0.26
CA HIS A 164 46.54 2.06 -0.89
C HIS A 164 47.60 2.46 0.14
N LYS A 165 47.21 3.18 1.20
CA LYS A 165 48.11 3.50 2.33
C LYS A 165 48.61 2.23 3.04
N SER A 166 47.75 1.25 3.29
CA SER A 166 48.14 -0.01 3.94
C SER A 166 49.10 -0.83 3.08
N ILE A 167 48.88 -0.91 1.76
CA ILE A 167 49.76 -1.60 0.83
C ILE A 167 51.13 -0.93 0.79
N ASN A 168 51.17 0.40 0.69
CA ASN A 168 52.42 1.16 0.69
C ASN A 168 53.17 1.01 2.03
N PHE A 169 52.46 0.98 3.16
CA PHE A 169 53.05 0.74 4.47
C PHE A 169 53.74 -0.63 4.54
N VAL A 170 53.05 -1.70 4.12
CA VAL A 170 53.61 -3.05 4.09
C VAL A 170 54.82 -3.13 3.16
N ASN A 171 54.72 -2.53 1.97
CA ASN A 171 55.81 -2.54 1.00
C ASN A 171 57.04 -1.79 1.53
N ASN A 172 56.87 -0.63 2.18
CA ASN A 172 57.96 0.10 2.79
C ASN A 172 58.58 -0.64 3.98
N TYR A 173 57.76 -1.34 4.78
CA TYR A 173 58.25 -2.16 5.89
C TYR A 173 59.12 -3.33 5.37
N LEU A 174 58.63 -4.06 4.36
CA LEU A 174 59.33 -5.19 3.77
C LEU A 174 60.58 -4.78 2.97
N GLN A 175 60.56 -3.61 2.31
CA GLN A 175 61.74 -3.09 1.60
C GLN A 175 62.77 -2.45 2.54
N GLY A 176 62.34 -1.85 3.65
CA GLY A 176 63.20 -1.27 4.67
C GLY A 176 63.99 -2.29 5.49
N GLU A 177 63.52 -3.54 5.60
CA GLU A 177 64.31 -4.65 6.19
C GLU A 177 65.42 -5.17 5.25
N ASN A 178 65.33 -4.92 3.94
CA ASN A 178 66.27 -5.48 2.97
C ASN A 178 67.55 -4.65 2.76
N THR A 179 67.69 -3.48 3.41
CA THR A 179 68.88 -2.62 3.32
C THR A 179 69.82 -2.72 4.53
N ASN A 180 69.47 -3.46 5.58
CA ASN A 180 70.33 -3.70 6.75
C ASN A 180 71.11 -5.04 6.71
N GLY A 181 71.10 -5.74 5.56
CA GLY A 181 71.82 -6.99 5.32
C GLY A 181 73.25 -6.84 4.77
N LYS A 182 73.89 -5.67 4.88
CA LYS A 182 75.35 -5.56 4.69
C LYS A 182 76.04 -5.66 6.05
N VAL A 183 76.20 -6.90 6.49
CA VAL A 183 77.15 -7.25 7.55
C VAL A 183 78.55 -7.20 6.95
N ASN A 184 79.40 -6.38 7.57
CA ASN A 184 80.84 -6.31 7.37
C ASN A 184 81.51 -7.55 7.97
#